data_AF-A0AA42S7Q1-F1
#
_entry.id   AF-A0AA42S7Q1-F1
#
_cell.length_a   1.000
_cell.length_b   1.000
_cell.length_c   1.000
_cell.angle_alpha   90.00
_cell.angle_beta   90.00
_cell.angle_gamma   90.00
#
_symmetry.space_group_name_H-M   'P 1'
#
loop_
_entity.id
_entity.type
_entity.pdbx_description
1 polymer ?
#
loop_
_entity_poly.entity_id
_entity_poly.type
_entity_poly.pdbx_seq_one_letter_code
_entity_poly.pdbx_strand_id
1 'polypeptide(L)'
;MNRAYALGRLKVGQLNKTEQAYADYLGQLQAVGGILWHKFEGMRFRLADSTFYTPDFAVMAPDGHIELHEVKGFWQDDARAKIKIAADMYPFKFIAVKARAKKDGGRSATGTRWLMSSLTGDDFLWNWARWSWLGATVGNMEAYVSWEDDHRPINYDHARTVEEMHAALPWHERMVVIAEYPQKNAMFGGMDPKARRRAAREWIADTTGVPMNETEYKLYLGLFRNQVERRLA
;
A
#
# COMPACT_ATOMS: atom_id res chain seq x y z
N MET A 1 35.88 -4.10 -14.86
CA MET A 1 35.11 -4.97 -15.76
C MET A 1 33.96 -5.56 -14.94
N ASN A 2 32.73 -5.04 -15.09
CA ASN A 2 31.58 -5.34 -14.23
C ASN A 2 31.04 -6.75 -14.47
N ARG A 3 31.18 -7.62 -13.46
CA ARG A 3 30.75 -9.04 -13.41
C ARG A 3 29.24 -9.23 -13.14
N ALA A 4 28.38 -8.29 -13.55
CA ALA A 4 26.95 -8.29 -13.19
C ALA A 4 26.00 -8.80 -14.28
N TYR A 5 26.48 -9.11 -15.49
CA TYR A 5 25.62 -9.40 -16.65
C TYR A 5 25.67 -10.87 -17.10
N ALA A 6 25.35 -11.82 -16.20
CA ALA A 6 25.15 -13.22 -16.62
C ALA A 6 24.31 -14.06 -15.65
N LEU A 7 23.23 -13.51 -15.09
CA LEU A 7 22.15 -14.38 -14.56
C LEU A 7 21.20 -14.65 -15.72
N GLY A 8 21.33 -15.86 -16.28
CA GLY A 8 20.54 -16.30 -17.43
C GLY A 8 19.05 -16.05 -17.20
N ARG A 9 18.42 -15.37 -18.18
CA ARG A 9 16.96 -15.18 -18.18
C ARG A 9 16.31 -16.56 -18.10
N LEU A 10 15.43 -16.77 -17.12
CA LEU A 10 14.53 -17.93 -17.10
C LEU A 10 13.73 -17.94 -18.42
N LYS A 11 13.36 -19.14 -18.91
CA LYS A 11 12.57 -19.27 -20.13
C LYS A 11 11.23 -18.55 -19.94
N VAL A 12 10.77 -17.85 -20.99
CA VAL A 12 9.45 -17.21 -21.03
C VAL A 12 8.38 -18.19 -20.54
N GLY A 13 7.52 -17.76 -19.62
CA GLY A 13 6.48 -18.61 -19.01
C GLY A 13 6.92 -19.49 -17.83
N GLN A 14 8.18 -19.45 -17.37
CA GLN A 14 8.59 -20.15 -16.14
C GLN A 14 8.69 -19.20 -14.95
N LEU A 15 7.82 -19.46 -13.96
CA LEU A 15 7.81 -18.78 -12.67
C LEU A 15 9.14 -19.01 -11.93
N ASN A 16 9.76 -17.93 -11.47
CA ASN A 16 10.81 -18.00 -10.46
C ASN A 16 10.20 -18.37 -9.09
N LYS A 17 11.03 -18.67 -8.08
CA LYS A 17 10.53 -19.08 -6.74
C LYS A 17 9.61 -18.06 -6.09
N THR A 18 9.85 -16.77 -6.33
CA THR A 18 9.05 -15.67 -5.77
C THR A 18 7.73 -15.49 -6.52
N GLU A 19 7.75 -15.59 -7.84
CA GLU A 19 6.55 -15.55 -8.67
C GLU A 19 5.67 -16.79 -8.43
N GLN A 20 6.26 -17.97 -8.21
CA GLN A 20 5.51 -19.18 -7.87
C GLN A 20 4.78 -19.01 -6.53
N ALA A 21 5.48 -18.54 -5.49
CA ALA A 21 4.85 -18.27 -4.20
C ALA A 21 3.72 -17.24 -4.32
N TYR A 22 3.86 -16.27 -5.24
CA TYR A 22 2.82 -15.29 -5.50
C TYR A 22 1.63 -15.88 -6.29
N ALA A 23 1.89 -16.75 -7.26
CA ALA A 23 0.86 -17.48 -7.97
C ALA A 23 0.02 -18.35 -7.01
N ASP A 24 0.68 -19.04 -6.08
CA ASP A 24 0.02 -19.86 -5.06
C ASP A 24 -0.87 -19.01 -4.15
N TYR A 25 -0.40 -17.82 -3.78
CA TYR A 25 -1.17 -16.84 -3.01
C TYR A 25 -2.42 -16.34 -3.78
N LEU A 26 -2.26 -15.99 -5.06
CA LEU A 26 -3.40 -15.59 -5.91
C LEU A 26 -4.41 -16.73 -6.03
N GLY A 27 -3.96 -17.98 -6.14
CA GLY A 27 -4.84 -19.15 -6.15
C GLY A 27 -5.65 -19.30 -4.85
N GLN A 28 -5.04 -19.04 -3.70
CA GLN A 28 -5.74 -19.02 -2.41
C GLN A 28 -6.77 -17.88 -2.33
N LEU A 29 -6.40 -16.68 -2.80
CA LEU A 29 -7.33 -15.55 -2.88
C LEU A 29 -8.52 -15.85 -3.80
N GLN A 30 -8.27 -16.48 -4.95
CA GLN A 30 -9.34 -16.84 -5.89
C GLN A 30 -10.30 -17.87 -5.27
N ALA A 31 -9.78 -18.84 -4.53
CA ALA A 31 -10.58 -19.87 -3.86
C ALA A 31 -11.54 -19.30 -2.80
N VAL A 32 -11.20 -18.16 -2.18
CA VAL A 32 -12.05 -17.48 -1.18
C VAL A 32 -12.83 -16.30 -1.76
N GLY A 33 -12.81 -16.10 -3.08
CA GLY A 33 -13.50 -15.00 -3.75
C GLY A 33 -12.85 -13.62 -3.58
N GLY A 34 -11.62 -13.57 -3.05
CA GLY A 34 -10.84 -12.33 -2.92
C GLY A 34 -10.36 -11.76 -4.26
N ILE A 35 -10.31 -12.60 -5.30
CA ILE A 35 -10.14 -12.23 -6.70
C ILE A 35 -11.02 -13.14 -7.55
N LEU A 36 -11.41 -12.70 -8.74
CA LEU A 36 -12.21 -13.50 -9.66
C LEU A 36 -11.34 -14.35 -10.59
N TRP A 37 -10.15 -13.84 -10.93
CA TRP A 37 -9.28 -14.47 -11.90
C TRP A 37 -7.85 -13.96 -11.78
N HIS A 38 -6.87 -14.79 -12.13
CA HIS A 38 -5.50 -14.33 -12.37
C HIS A 38 -4.79 -15.13 -13.48
N LYS A 39 -3.76 -14.54 -14.09
CA LYS A 39 -2.92 -15.19 -15.09
C LYS A 39 -1.50 -14.62 -15.13
N PHE A 40 -0.52 -15.52 -15.04
CA PHE A 40 0.90 -15.17 -15.22
C PHE A 40 1.22 -14.84 -16.69
N GLU A 41 1.95 -13.74 -16.93
CA GLU A 41 2.29 -13.18 -18.24
C GLU A 41 1.09 -13.14 -19.21
N GLY A 42 -0.13 -12.97 -18.67
CA GLY A 42 -1.38 -13.15 -19.42
C GLY A 42 -1.75 -11.99 -20.33
N MET A 43 -1.10 -10.84 -20.16
CA MET A 43 -1.35 -9.63 -20.94
C MET A 43 -0.03 -9.04 -21.43
N ARG A 44 -0.04 -8.44 -22.62
CA ARG A 44 1.11 -7.78 -23.21
C ARG A 44 0.67 -6.45 -23.83
N PHE A 45 1.35 -5.38 -23.44
CA PHE A 45 1.03 -4.01 -23.80
C PHE A 45 2.11 -3.44 -24.71
N ARG A 46 1.72 -2.78 -25.81
CA ARG A 46 2.65 -2.07 -26.69
C ARG A 46 2.84 -0.65 -26.15
N LEU A 47 4.09 -0.26 -25.92
CA LEU A 47 4.45 1.09 -25.44
C LEU A 47 5.03 1.97 -26.55
N ALA A 48 5.72 1.37 -27.51
CA ALA A 48 6.24 2.03 -28.73
C ALA A 48 6.40 0.98 -29.84
N ASP A 49 6.90 1.39 -31.01
CA ASP A 49 6.86 0.53 -32.20
C ASP A 49 7.42 -0.88 -32.00
N SER A 50 8.52 -0.99 -31.25
CA SER A 50 9.17 -2.26 -30.89
C SER A 50 9.35 -2.43 -29.37
N THR A 51 8.61 -1.68 -28.55
CA THR A 51 8.72 -1.73 -27.09
C THR A 51 7.43 -2.23 -26.48
N PHE A 52 7.53 -3.29 -25.67
CA PHE A 52 6.39 -3.90 -24.99
C PHE A 52 6.64 -4.00 -23.49
N TYR A 53 5.54 -3.96 -22.74
CA TYR A 53 5.48 -4.27 -21.33
C TYR A 53 4.57 -5.48 -21.12
N THR A 54 5.06 -6.47 -20.39
CA THR A 54 4.31 -7.65 -19.98
C THR A 54 4.36 -7.68 -18.46
N PRO A 55 3.25 -7.44 -17.75
CA PRO A 55 3.21 -7.61 -16.31
C PRO A 55 3.38 -9.09 -15.94
N ASP A 56 3.96 -9.33 -14.78
CA ASP A 56 4.12 -10.70 -14.27
C ASP A 56 2.76 -11.38 -14.08
N PHE A 57 1.75 -10.70 -13.53
CA PHE A 57 0.39 -11.23 -13.41
C PHE A 57 -0.66 -10.20 -13.82
N ALA A 58 -1.69 -10.66 -14.54
CA ALA A 58 -2.96 -9.95 -14.63
C ALA A 58 -3.94 -10.56 -13.63
N VAL A 59 -4.66 -9.73 -12.89
CA VAL A 59 -5.59 -10.12 -11.83
C VAL A 59 -6.91 -9.39 -12.04
N MET A 60 -8.03 -10.07 -11.85
CA MET A 60 -9.36 -9.47 -11.84
C MET A 60 -9.87 -9.40 -10.41
N ALA A 61 -10.09 -8.18 -9.92
CA ALA A 61 -10.65 -7.93 -8.61
C ALA A 61 -12.15 -8.32 -8.55
N PRO A 62 -12.74 -8.50 -7.35
CA PRO A 62 -14.16 -8.86 -7.19
C PRO A 62 -15.15 -7.86 -7.81
N ASP A 63 -14.74 -6.61 -7.96
CA ASP A 63 -15.51 -5.54 -8.61
C ASP A 63 -15.38 -5.53 -10.15
N GLY A 64 -14.60 -6.46 -10.72
CA GLY A 64 -14.40 -6.63 -12.16
C GLY A 64 -13.26 -5.80 -12.75
N HIS A 65 -12.56 -4.99 -11.95
CA HIS A 65 -11.39 -4.24 -12.43
C HIS A 65 -10.17 -5.14 -12.65
N ILE A 66 -9.36 -4.79 -13.65
CA ILE A 66 -8.09 -5.48 -13.92
C ILE A 66 -6.93 -4.76 -13.24
N GLU A 67 -6.18 -5.52 -12.46
CA GLU A 67 -4.94 -5.14 -11.81
C GLU A 67 -3.76 -5.88 -12.46
N LEU A 68 -2.66 -5.18 -12.70
CA LEU A 68 -1.44 -5.68 -13.33
C LEU A 68 -0.33 -5.70 -12.28
N HIS A 69 0.00 -6.89 -11.82
CA HIS A 69 0.91 -7.11 -10.70
C HIS A 69 2.31 -7.48 -11.20
N GLU A 70 3.32 -6.77 -10.71
CA GLU A 70 4.72 -6.96 -11.07
C GLU A 70 5.51 -7.44 -9.84
N VAL A 71 6.00 -8.68 -9.88
CA VAL A 71 6.76 -9.33 -8.81
C VAL A 71 8.25 -8.97 -8.94
N LYS A 72 8.74 -8.07 -8.07
CA LYS A 72 10.13 -7.60 -8.09
C LYS A 72 10.95 -8.07 -6.89
N GLY A 73 12.18 -8.52 -7.15
CA GLY A 73 13.19 -8.80 -6.13
C GLY A 73 14.13 -7.61 -5.86
N PHE A 74 14.78 -7.09 -6.92
CA PHE A 74 15.66 -5.92 -6.91
C PHE A 74 15.25 -4.95 -8.02
N TRP A 75 15.21 -3.66 -7.72
CA TRP A 75 14.86 -2.62 -8.70
C TRP A 75 16.08 -2.27 -9.55
N GLN A 76 15.94 -2.38 -10.88
CA GLN A 76 16.76 -1.66 -11.85
C GLN A 76 15.90 -0.56 -12.48
N ASP A 77 16.51 0.59 -12.79
CA ASP A 77 15.80 1.81 -13.21
C ASP A 77 14.97 1.65 -14.51
N ASP A 78 15.31 0.69 -15.38
CA ASP A 78 14.66 0.50 -16.68
C ASP A 78 13.23 -0.06 -16.57
N ALA A 79 12.97 -0.93 -15.58
CA ALA A 79 11.66 -1.55 -15.36
C ALA A 79 10.61 -0.55 -14.86
N ARG A 80 11.03 0.46 -14.09
CA ARG A 80 10.15 1.51 -13.57
C ARG A 80 9.61 2.41 -14.67
N ALA A 81 10.46 2.74 -15.65
CA ALA A 81 10.07 3.60 -16.76
C ALA A 81 8.95 2.96 -17.61
N LYS A 82 9.06 1.66 -17.92
CA LYS A 82 8.05 0.94 -18.71
C LYS A 82 6.70 0.83 -18.02
N ILE A 83 6.70 0.55 -16.71
CA ILE A 83 5.46 0.49 -15.92
C ILE A 83 4.79 1.86 -15.88
N LYS A 84 5.56 2.94 -15.69
CA LYS A 84 5.03 4.31 -15.70
C LYS A 84 4.40 4.68 -17.05
N ILE A 85 5.08 4.36 -18.15
CA ILE A 85 4.54 4.58 -19.50
C ILE A 85 3.27 3.76 -19.71
N ALA A 86 3.26 2.49 -19.28
CA ALA A 86 2.08 1.64 -19.40
C ALA A 86 0.89 2.17 -18.56
N ALA A 87 1.16 2.68 -17.35
CA ALA A 87 0.14 3.25 -16.48
C ALA A 87 -0.49 4.54 -17.03
N ASP A 88 0.25 5.32 -17.81
CA ASP A 88 -0.28 6.50 -18.50
C ASP A 88 -1.11 6.13 -19.74
N MET A 89 -0.74 5.04 -20.43
CA MET A 89 -1.37 4.63 -21.69
C MET A 89 -2.63 3.76 -21.52
N TYR A 90 -2.72 2.99 -20.43
CA TYR A 90 -3.76 1.96 -20.28
C TYR A 90 -4.55 2.14 -18.99
N PRO A 91 -5.90 1.97 -19.03
CA PRO A 91 -6.77 2.20 -17.88
C PRO A 91 -6.78 1.00 -16.91
N PHE A 92 -5.61 0.46 -16.61
CA PHE A 92 -5.43 -0.64 -15.66
C PHE A 92 -4.69 -0.15 -14.43
N LYS A 93 -4.95 -0.81 -13.30
CA LYS A 93 -4.24 -0.51 -12.05
C LYS A 93 -2.93 -1.30 -12.03
N PHE A 94 -1.79 -0.64 -11.82
CA PHE A 94 -0.49 -1.29 -11.79
C PHE A 94 0.00 -1.43 -10.34
N ILE A 95 0.39 -2.63 -9.92
CA ILE A 95 0.76 -2.95 -8.54
C ILE A 95 2.13 -3.61 -8.52
N ALA A 96 3.06 -3.07 -7.73
CA ALA A 96 4.35 -3.71 -7.50
C ALA A 96 4.29 -4.64 -6.27
N VAL A 97 4.73 -5.88 -6.44
CA VAL A 97 4.71 -6.95 -5.44
C VAL A 97 6.15 -7.33 -5.10
N LYS A 98 6.49 -7.41 -3.82
CA LYS A 98 7.85 -7.79 -3.37
C LYS A 98 7.81 -8.84 -2.27
N ALA A 99 8.70 -9.83 -2.34
CA ALA A 99 8.86 -10.82 -1.28
C ALA A 99 9.45 -10.20 0.00
N ARG A 100 8.92 -10.60 1.15
CA ARG A 100 9.42 -10.21 2.47
C ARG A 100 10.84 -10.76 2.68
N ALA A 101 11.79 -9.90 3.10
CA ALA A 101 13.13 -10.33 3.47
C ALA A 101 13.13 -11.02 4.85
N LYS A 102 13.88 -12.13 5.00
CA LYS A 102 14.11 -12.79 6.30
C LYS A 102 15.28 -12.11 7.03
N LYS A 103 14.99 -11.31 8.06
CA LYS A 103 15.85 -10.89 9.21
C LYS A 103 15.00 -9.92 10.06
N ASP A 104 14.84 -9.97 11.38
CA ASP A 104 15.40 -10.73 12.50
C ASP A 104 14.28 -11.03 13.53
N GLY A 105 14.35 -12.17 14.23
CA GLY A 105 13.82 -12.29 15.61
C GLY A 105 12.34 -12.57 15.91
N GLY A 106 11.47 -12.86 14.93
CA GLY A 106 10.06 -13.23 15.19
C GLY A 106 9.81 -14.73 15.05
N ARG A 107 9.48 -15.39 16.17
CA ARG A 107 9.19 -16.84 16.35
C ARG A 107 8.57 -17.52 15.12
N SER A 108 9.18 -18.62 14.69
CA SER A 108 8.64 -19.53 13.67
C SER A 108 7.26 -20.07 14.10
N ALA A 109 6.20 -19.68 13.40
CA ALA A 109 4.91 -20.36 13.51
C ALA A 109 4.85 -21.47 12.47
N THR A 110 5.42 -22.61 12.82
CA THR A 110 5.07 -23.91 12.23
C THR A 110 3.62 -24.20 12.59
N GLY A 111 2.77 -24.48 11.60
CA GLY A 111 1.50 -25.19 11.80
C GLY A 111 0.34 -24.39 12.45
N THR A 112 -0.68 -24.13 11.63
CA THR A 112 -2.10 -24.33 11.99
C THR A 112 -2.58 -23.78 13.34
N ARG A 113 -2.68 -22.44 13.48
CA ARG A 113 -3.58 -21.79 14.46
C ARG A 113 -3.69 -20.27 14.21
N TRP A 114 -4.48 -19.84 13.23
CA TRP A 114 -4.96 -18.44 13.18
C TRP A 114 -6.18 -18.34 14.09
N LEU A 115 -5.94 -18.21 15.40
CA LEU A 115 -6.96 -17.77 16.35
C LEU A 115 -6.97 -16.24 16.34
N MET A 116 -8.16 -15.70 16.08
CA MET A 116 -8.63 -14.33 16.28
C MET A 116 -7.80 -13.51 17.29
N SER A 117 -6.90 -12.67 16.80
CA SER A 117 -6.48 -11.46 17.53
C SER A 117 -7.37 -10.31 17.04
N SER A 118 -8.07 -9.62 17.94
CA SER A 118 -8.87 -8.44 17.61
C SER A 118 -8.01 -7.38 16.94
N LEU A 119 -8.54 -6.74 15.89
CA LEU A 119 -7.89 -5.62 15.22
C LEU A 119 -7.79 -4.42 16.18
N THR A 120 -6.67 -3.70 16.13
CA THR A 120 -6.40 -2.51 16.95
C THR A 120 -6.82 -1.23 16.22
N GLY A 121 -6.92 -0.10 16.92
CA GLY A 121 -7.21 1.20 16.31
C GLY A 121 -6.21 1.59 15.21
N ASP A 122 -4.93 1.27 15.39
CA ASP A 122 -3.89 1.52 14.38
C ASP A 122 -4.11 0.67 13.11
N ASP A 123 -4.55 -0.59 13.25
CA ASP A 123 -4.87 -1.46 12.11
C ASP A 123 -5.98 -0.85 11.23
N PHE A 124 -7.04 -0.32 11.86
CA PHE A 124 -8.14 0.32 11.15
C PHE A 124 -7.74 1.62 10.47
N LEU A 125 -6.90 2.43 11.12
CA LEU A 125 -6.43 3.71 10.57
C LEU A 125 -5.47 3.51 9.39
N TRP A 126 -4.62 2.48 9.43
CA TRP A 126 -3.80 2.10 8.27
C TRP A 126 -4.61 1.45 7.16
N ASN A 127 -5.68 0.71 7.46
CA ASN A 127 -6.64 0.28 6.44
C ASN A 127 -7.32 1.48 5.75
N TRP A 128 -7.74 2.48 6.52
CA TRP A 128 -8.33 3.71 5.99
C TRP A 128 -7.34 4.54 5.17
N ALA A 129 -6.10 4.77 5.64
CA ALA A 129 -5.11 5.54 4.89
C ALA A 129 -4.80 4.89 3.53
N ARG A 130 -4.66 3.56 3.51
CA ARG A 130 -4.49 2.79 2.27
C ARG A 130 -5.70 2.92 1.34
N TRP A 131 -6.92 3.00 1.88
CA TRP A 131 -8.14 3.25 1.10
C TRP A 131 -8.23 4.70 0.60
N SER A 132 -7.85 5.70 1.39
CA SER A 132 -7.83 7.11 0.95
C SER A 132 -6.86 7.33 -0.21
N TRP A 133 -5.78 6.56 -0.27
CA TRP A 133 -4.86 6.54 -1.42
C TRP A 133 -5.47 5.90 -2.68
N LEU A 134 -6.54 5.11 -2.56
CA LEU A 134 -7.27 4.56 -3.70
C LEU A 134 -8.32 5.51 -4.28
N GLY A 135 -8.65 6.61 -3.59
CA GLY A 135 -9.66 7.58 -3.98
C GLY A 135 -9.09 8.76 -4.79
N ALA A 136 -9.92 9.35 -5.66
CA ALA A 136 -9.52 10.44 -6.53
C ALA A 136 -8.95 11.66 -5.78
N THR A 137 -7.70 12.02 -6.09
CA THR A 137 -7.20 13.40 -5.95
C THR A 137 -6.45 13.85 -7.20
N VAL A 138 -6.45 15.17 -7.35
CA VAL A 138 -6.14 15.97 -8.53
C VAL A 138 -4.73 15.74 -9.06
N GLY A 139 -4.60 15.42 -10.35
CA GLY A 139 -3.32 15.37 -11.07
C GLY A 139 -2.55 14.06 -10.88
N ASN A 140 -1.99 13.53 -11.97
CA ASN A 140 -1.29 12.23 -12.08
C ASN A 140 0.03 12.13 -11.28
N MET A 141 0.02 12.35 -9.97
CA MET A 141 1.20 12.17 -9.12
C MET A 141 0.82 11.39 -7.85
N GLU A 142 1.38 10.20 -7.67
CA GLU A 142 1.38 9.52 -6.38
C GLU A 142 2.81 9.26 -5.93
N ALA A 143 3.16 9.82 -4.77
CA ALA A 143 4.44 9.66 -4.11
C ALA A 143 4.24 8.84 -2.82
N TYR A 144 4.80 7.63 -2.84
CA TYR A 144 5.31 6.88 -1.68
C TYR A 144 4.29 6.13 -0.78
N VAL A 145 4.28 4.80 -0.92
CA VAL A 145 3.79 3.83 0.10
C VAL A 145 5.01 3.28 0.86
N SER A 146 5.11 3.58 2.16
CA SER A 146 6.16 3.02 3.02
C SER A 146 5.79 1.62 3.53
N TRP A 147 6.81 0.78 3.66
CA TRP A 147 6.75 -0.66 3.92
C TRP A 147 6.80 -1.02 5.41
N GLU A 148 6.07 -0.30 6.26
CA GLU A 148 5.96 -0.67 7.69
C GLU A 148 4.60 -1.18 8.13
N ASP A 149 3.50 -0.95 7.41
CA ASP A 149 2.17 -1.23 7.98
C ASP A 149 1.26 -2.08 7.08
N ASP A 150 0.90 -3.25 7.62
CA ASP A 150 -0.24 -4.13 7.34
C ASP A 150 -0.53 -4.56 5.87
N HIS A 151 -0.38 -5.86 5.60
CA HIS A 151 -0.67 -6.52 4.32
C HIS A 151 -2.12 -7.03 4.18
N ARG A 152 -3.00 -6.74 5.14
CA ARG A 152 -4.41 -7.15 5.06
C ARG A 152 -5.09 -6.49 3.84
N PRO A 153 -5.93 -7.22 3.07
CA PRO A 153 -6.78 -6.61 2.05
C PRO A 153 -7.53 -5.40 2.61
N ILE A 154 -7.72 -4.36 1.80
CA ILE A 154 -8.47 -3.20 2.23
C ILE A 154 -9.91 -3.64 2.50
N ASN A 155 -10.33 -3.50 3.74
CA ASN A 155 -11.71 -3.68 4.14
C ASN A 155 -12.44 -2.35 3.91
N TYR A 156 -13.28 -2.31 2.87
CA TYR A 156 -14.03 -1.11 2.47
C TYR A 156 -15.05 -0.66 3.52
N ASP A 157 -15.63 -1.58 4.30
CA ASP A 157 -16.60 -1.23 5.34
C ASP A 157 -15.92 -0.58 6.54
N HIS A 158 -14.77 -1.11 6.94
CA HIS A 158 -13.92 -0.48 7.95
C HIS A 158 -13.42 0.88 7.47
N ALA A 159 -12.93 0.99 6.23
CA ALA A 159 -12.44 2.24 5.68
C ALA A 159 -13.54 3.31 5.60
N ARG A 160 -14.75 2.95 5.12
CA ARG A 160 -15.90 3.86 5.11
C ARG A 160 -16.31 4.30 6.50
N THR A 161 -16.33 3.39 7.48
CA THR A 161 -16.63 3.73 8.86
C THR A 161 -15.60 4.70 9.44
N VAL A 162 -14.31 4.48 9.18
CA VAL A 162 -13.25 5.41 9.61
C VAL A 162 -13.36 6.76 8.91
N GLU A 163 -13.70 6.79 7.61
CA GLU A 163 -13.95 8.03 6.86
C GLU A 163 -15.11 8.83 7.46
N GLU A 164 -16.23 8.19 7.79
CA GLU A 164 -17.37 8.86 8.45
C GLU A 164 -16.98 9.43 9.81
N MET A 165 -16.24 8.66 10.61
CA MET A 165 -15.74 9.12 11.90
C MET A 165 -14.73 10.27 11.76
N HIS A 166 -13.85 10.22 10.76
CA HIS A 166 -12.88 11.27 10.46
C HIS A 166 -13.58 12.55 9.99
N ALA A 167 -14.56 12.42 9.09
CA ALA A 167 -15.32 13.55 8.56
C ALA A 167 -16.11 14.31 9.64
N ALA A 168 -16.48 13.64 10.74
CA ALA A 168 -17.16 14.23 11.88
C ALA A 168 -16.24 15.04 12.82
N LEU A 169 -14.91 14.90 12.71
CA LEU A 169 -13.97 15.64 13.55
C LEU A 169 -13.86 17.11 13.14
N PRO A 170 -13.54 18.02 14.09
CA PRO A 170 -13.09 19.37 13.77
C PRO A 170 -11.88 19.37 12.82
N TRP A 171 -11.79 20.37 11.95
CA TRP A 171 -10.79 20.41 10.87
C TRP A 171 -9.33 20.23 11.34
N HIS A 172 -8.94 20.86 12.44
CA HIS A 172 -7.59 20.74 13.00
C HIS A 172 -7.31 19.33 13.54
N GLU A 173 -8.30 18.65 14.12
CA GLU A 173 -8.18 17.26 14.57
C GLU A 173 -8.09 16.28 13.38
N ARG A 174 -8.86 16.53 12.31
CA ARG A 174 -8.73 15.78 11.04
C ARG A 174 -7.31 15.83 10.50
N MET A 175 -6.68 16.99 10.55
CA MET A 175 -5.34 17.23 10.06
C MET A 175 -4.27 16.50 10.89
N VAL A 176 -4.48 16.31 12.20
CA VAL A 176 -3.62 15.46 13.05
C VAL A 176 -3.61 14.03 12.53
N VAL A 177 -4.78 13.45 12.24
CA VAL A 177 -4.89 12.09 11.71
C VAL A 177 -4.26 11.99 10.32
N ILE A 178 -4.52 12.98 9.45
CA ILE A 178 -3.93 13.03 8.11
C ILE A 178 -2.39 13.05 8.18
N ALA A 179 -1.81 13.83 9.11
CA ALA A 179 -0.37 13.94 9.29
C ALA A 179 0.31 12.63 9.73
N GLU A 180 -0.40 11.79 10.50
CA GLU A 180 0.14 10.55 11.07
C GLU A 180 -0.07 9.30 10.21
N TYR A 181 -1.07 9.31 9.32
CA TYR A 181 -1.39 8.15 8.49
C TYR A 181 -1.18 8.45 6.99
N PRO A 182 -2.08 9.14 6.25
CA PRO A 182 -1.86 9.47 4.84
C PRO A 182 -0.56 10.21 4.52
N GLN A 183 -0.15 11.18 5.35
CA GLN A 183 0.94 12.13 5.02
C GLN A 183 2.24 11.87 5.78
N LYS A 184 2.25 10.95 6.75
CA LYS A 184 3.43 10.62 7.57
C LYS A 184 4.67 10.31 6.73
N ASN A 185 4.43 9.71 5.60
CA ASN A 185 5.41 9.14 4.71
C ASN A 185 5.64 10.03 3.46
N ALA A 186 4.59 10.68 2.95
CA ALA A 186 4.66 11.56 1.78
C ALA A 186 5.25 12.94 2.11
N MET A 187 4.71 13.64 3.11
CA MET A 187 5.17 14.99 3.48
C MET A 187 6.25 14.97 4.57
N PHE A 188 6.20 13.99 5.46
CA PHE A 188 7.08 13.96 6.63
C PHE A 188 8.06 12.78 6.65
N GLY A 189 8.25 12.14 5.49
CA GLY A 189 9.20 11.05 5.32
C GLY A 189 10.64 11.49 5.56
N GLY A 190 11.46 10.58 6.11
CA GLY A 190 12.89 10.83 6.36
C GLY A 190 13.21 11.76 7.54
N MET A 191 12.20 12.30 8.23
CA MET A 191 12.39 13.06 9.46
C MET A 191 12.44 12.12 10.68
N ASP A 192 13.21 12.50 11.71
CA ASP A 192 13.12 11.82 12.99
C ASP A 192 11.74 12.09 13.65
N PRO A 193 11.29 11.23 14.59
CA PRO A 193 9.95 11.34 15.16
C PRO A 193 9.64 12.69 15.81
N LYS A 194 10.62 13.39 16.38
CA LYS A 194 10.42 14.69 17.03
C LYS A 194 10.32 15.80 15.99
N ALA A 195 11.21 15.81 14.99
CA ALA A 195 11.15 16.75 13.88
C ALA A 195 9.83 16.62 13.11
N ARG A 196 9.40 15.39 12.83
CA ARG A 196 8.12 15.10 12.17
C ARG A 196 6.92 15.70 12.89
N ARG A 197 6.79 15.47 14.20
CA ARG A 197 5.68 16.03 15.00
C ARG A 197 5.72 17.55 15.10
N ARG A 198 6.91 18.16 15.03
CA ARG A 198 7.03 19.61 14.96
C ARG A 198 6.52 20.12 13.61
N ALA A 199 7.01 19.56 12.51
CA ALA A 199 6.61 19.95 11.16
C ALA A 199 5.10 19.74 10.92
N ALA A 200 4.53 18.64 11.42
CA ALA A 200 3.10 18.38 11.35
C ALA A 200 2.27 19.45 12.06
N ARG A 201 2.68 19.88 13.27
CA ARG A 201 1.95 20.93 14.02
C ARG A 201 2.07 22.30 13.36
N GLU A 202 3.24 22.64 12.82
CA GLU A 202 3.44 23.87 12.05
C GLU A 202 2.51 23.86 10.81
N TRP A 203 2.49 22.76 10.05
CA TRP A 203 1.60 22.59 8.91
C TRP A 203 0.11 22.69 9.27
N ILE A 204 -0.31 22.11 10.41
CA ILE A 204 -1.70 22.21 10.90
C ILE A 204 -2.05 23.64 11.27
N ALA A 205 -1.15 24.34 11.98
CA ALA A 205 -1.37 25.73 12.36
C ALA A 205 -1.52 26.61 11.12
N ASP A 206 -0.65 26.45 10.12
CA ASP A 206 -0.69 27.20 8.87
C ASP A 206 -1.96 26.90 8.06
N THR A 207 -2.39 25.64 8.03
CA THR A 207 -3.55 25.22 7.22
C THR A 207 -4.89 25.55 7.87
N THR A 208 -4.97 25.50 9.20
CA THR A 208 -6.24 25.60 9.94
C THR A 208 -6.39 26.89 10.72
N GLY A 209 -5.30 27.65 10.92
CA GLY A 209 -5.25 28.81 11.81
C GLY A 209 -5.30 28.45 13.30
N VAL A 210 -5.35 27.16 13.66
CA VAL A 210 -5.44 26.67 15.05
C VAL A 210 -4.08 26.10 15.46
N PRO A 211 -3.25 26.85 16.21
CA PRO A 211 -2.00 26.31 16.73
C PRO A 211 -2.28 25.29 17.84
N MET A 212 -1.43 24.27 17.93
CA MET A 212 -1.52 23.26 19.00
C MET A 212 -0.13 22.84 19.51
N ASN A 213 -0.08 22.47 20.78
CA ASN A 213 1.12 21.94 21.42
C ASN A 213 1.26 20.42 21.23
N GLU A 214 2.41 19.85 21.63
CA GLU A 214 2.66 18.41 21.44
C GLU A 214 1.73 17.52 22.27
N THR A 215 1.25 17.99 23.42
CA THR A 215 0.31 17.26 24.28
C THR A 215 -1.06 17.16 23.62
N GLU A 216 -1.59 18.27 23.11
CA GLU A 216 -2.86 18.33 22.37
C GLU A 216 -2.82 17.43 21.12
N TYR A 217 -1.73 17.52 20.34
CA TYR A 217 -1.53 16.68 19.16
C TYR A 217 -1.60 15.19 19.49
N LYS A 218 -0.91 14.74 20.54
CA LYS A 218 -0.94 13.35 20.99
C LYS A 218 -2.30 12.94 21.55
N LEU A 219 -2.97 13.86 22.24
CA LEU A 219 -4.29 13.62 22.82
C LEU A 219 -5.33 13.39 21.72
N TYR A 220 -5.42 14.27 20.72
CA TYR A 220 -6.37 14.12 19.61
C TYR A 220 -6.15 12.83 18.83
N LEU A 221 -4.89 12.53 18.50
CA LEU A 221 -4.52 11.28 17.83
C LEU A 221 -4.95 10.04 18.64
N GLY A 222 -4.63 10.04 19.94
CA GLY A 222 -4.97 8.93 20.83
C GLY A 222 -6.47 8.76 21.05
N LEU A 223 -7.22 9.85 21.20
CA LEU A 223 -8.67 9.82 21.34
C LEU A 223 -9.34 9.23 20.12
N PHE A 224 -8.98 9.69 18.92
CA PHE A 224 -9.55 9.20 17.67
C PHE A 224 -9.23 7.72 17.46
N ARG A 225 -7.97 7.31 17.64
CA ARG A 225 -7.57 5.90 17.54
C ARG A 225 -8.36 5.00 18.49
N ASN A 226 -8.50 5.39 19.76
CA ASN A 226 -9.27 4.64 20.74
C ASN A 226 -10.77 4.62 20.43
N GLN A 227 -11.31 5.64 19.77
CA GLN A 227 -12.70 5.68 19.33
C GLN A 227 -12.94 4.73 18.17
N VAL A 228 -12.03 4.71 17.19
CA VAL A 228 -12.06 3.78 16.04
C VAL A 228 -11.97 2.34 16.52
N GLU A 229 -11.02 2.03 17.41
CA GLU A 229 -10.86 0.69 17.99
C GLU A 229 -12.15 0.22 18.67
N ARG A 230 -12.73 1.03 19.56
CA ARG A 230 -13.99 0.69 20.25
C ARG A 230 -15.18 0.51 19.32
N ARG A 231 -15.15 1.11 18.13
CA ARG A 231 -16.27 1.08 17.19
C ARG A 231 -16.23 -0.15 16.28
N LEU A 232 -15.05 -0.69 16.02
CA LEU A 232 -14.79 -1.70 14.98
C LEU A 232 -14.15 -3.00 15.47
N ALA A 233 -13.51 -3.02 16.65
CA ALA A 233 -12.94 -4.23 17.27
C ALA A 233 -14.02 -5.07 17.98
#